data_AF-A0A535RHU2-F1
#
_entry.id   AF-A0A535RHU2-F1
#
_cell.length_a   1.000
_cell.length_b   1.000
_cell.length_c   1.000
_cell.angle_alpha   90.00
_cell.angle_beta   90.00
_cell.angle_gamma   90.00
#
_symmetry.space_group_name_H-M   'P 1'
#
loop_
_entity.id
_entity.type
_entity.pdbx_description
1 polymer ?
#
loop_
_entity_poly.entity_id
_entity_poly.type
_entity_poly.pdbx_seq_one_letter_code
_entity_poly.pdbx_strand_id
1 'polypeptide(L)'
;PNYAVLSQYYLQTPADLSPNVLKVAQQWTNGATNTYQAMKMLESHLTDPAHFTYSISNPPVPGNIDAVSWLLHTGRGFCTYYATAMTMMARLLGVPARIVNGFNQGHFDAHRKVWEVDGDNAHSWVQVYFPGQGWISFDPTPGFSLDNPTNPQPTQTPGQTPTPARPKPTATATHPTSGTHPTPTSGVGGTGSNTSVLGDTQRQMVFLGISLIILVVALLVLAVAIYRYKFDKLYANASLVSALYWRVSRLASLSGVPPRESQTPYEYTRVLSQRFPRVKEPLWRITHVFVRERWGAQYHSPGAAEEKDIERLWPRIRGTFLRALIFRFHRHVG
;
A
#
# COMPACT_ATOMS: atom_id res chain seq x y z
N PRO A 1 17.16 22.03 -7.37
CA PRO A 1 15.76 22.18 -6.90
C PRO A 1 15.61 23.46 -6.09
N ASN A 2 14.45 24.10 -6.23
CA ASN A 2 14.21 25.53 -6.01
C ASN A 2 14.07 25.84 -4.50
N TYR A 3 15.15 26.29 -3.84
CA TYR A 3 15.15 26.63 -2.40
C TYR A 3 14.01 27.60 -2.05
N ALA A 4 13.70 28.55 -2.93
CA ALA A 4 12.57 29.47 -2.77
C ALA A 4 11.21 28.74 -2.63
N VAL A 5 10.98 27.71 -3.45
CA VAL A 5 9.76 26.88 -3.37
C VAL A 5 9.75 26.08 -2.09
N LEU A 6 10.88 25.49 -1.70
CA LEU A 6 10.97 24.73 -0.45
C LEU A 6 10.73 25.62 0.77
N SER A 7 11.29 26.82 0.80
CA SER A 7 11.07 27.79 1.86
C SER A 7 9.61 28.19 2.00
N GLN A 8 8.85 28.27 0.90
CA GLN A 8 7.41 28.54 0.94
C GLN A 8 6.61 27.44 1.65
N TYR A 9 7.01 26.16 1.50
CA TYR A 9 6.25 25.02 2.02
C TYR A 9 6.81 24.40 3.30
N TYR A 10 8.00 24.81 3.74
CA TYR A 10 8.71 24.17 4.85
C TYR A 10 9.25 25.15 5.89
N LEU A 11 8.80 26.42 5.90
CA LEU A 11 9.06 27.41 6.95
C LEU A 11 7.82 27.86 7.73
N GLN A 12 6.63 27.38 7.35
CA GLN A 12 5.37 27.69 8.00
C GLN A 12 5.36 27.22 9.46
N THR A 13 4.91 28.11 10.35
CA THR A 13 4.66 27.84 11.76
C THR A 13 3.23 28.25 12.12
N PRO A 14 2.61 27.65 13.14
CA PRO A 14 1.35 28.13 13.67
C PRO A 14 1.46 29.59 14.14
N ALA A 15 0.39 30.37 13.97
CA ALA A 15 0.38 31.79 14.34
C ALA A 15 0.38 32.00 15.87
N ASP A 16 -0.08 30.99 16.62
CA ASP A 16 -0.17 30.94 18.07
C ASP A 16 1.05 30.27 18.74
N LEU A 17 2.07 29.88 17.97
CA LEU A 17 3.31 29.33 18.52
C LEU A 17 4.00 30.36 19.41
N SER A 18 4.33 29.98 20.65
CA SER A 18 4.93 30.89 21.61
C SER A 18 6.22 31.54 21.09
N PRO A 19 6.38 32.87 21.20
CA PRO A 19 7.63 33.55 20.86
C PRO A 19 8.84 33.06 21.67
N ASN A 20 8.60 32.40 22.82
CA ASN A 20 9.66 31.80 23.62
C ASN A 20 10.39 30.68 22.88
N VAL A 21 9.72 29.95 21.97
CA VAL A 21 10.35 28.87 21.21
C VAL A 21 11.48 29.38 20.33
N LEU A 22 11.30 30.55 19.69
CA LEU A 22 12.37 31.18 18.90
C LEU A 22 13.55 31.61 19.79
N LYS A 23 13.26 32.18 20.97
CA LYS A 23 14.31 32.59 21.92
C LYS A 23 15.14 31.40 22.38
N VAL A 24 14.49 30.29 22.72
CA VAL A 24 15.17 29.04 23.10
C VAL A 24 16.00 28.50 21.93
N ALA A 25 15.45 28.46 20.72
CA ALA A 25 16.18 28.00 19.54
C ALA A 25 17.44 28.85 19.26
N GLN A 26 17.33 30.17 19.36
CA GLN A 26 18.47 31.09 19.20
C GLN A 26 19.51 30.91 20.31
N GLN A 27 19.06 30.73 21.56
CA GLN A 27 19.96 30.49 22.70
C GLN A 27 20.74 29.17 22.54
N TRP A 28 20.05 28.09 22.21
CA TRP A 28 20.65 26.76 22.04
C TRP A 28 21.57 26.64 20.83
N THR A 29 21.41 27.52 19.85
CA THR A 29 22.26 27.56 18.65
C THR A 29 23.30 28.67 18.68
N ASN A 30 23.40 29.40 19.80
CA ASN A 30 24.38 30.46 19.96
C ASN A 30 25.81 29.90 19.85
N GLY A 31 26.64 30.54 19.02
CA GLY A 31 27.99 30.07 18.71
C GLY A 31 28.09 29.03 17.59
N ALA A 32 26.98 28.63 16.96
CA ALA A 32 27.02 27.80 15.75
C ALA A 32 27.69 28.55 14.59
N THR A 33 28.65 27.91 13.93
CA THR A 33 29.39 28.47 12.79
C THR A 33 28.67 28.27 11.45
N ASN A 34 27.70 27.35 11.40
CA ASN A 34 26.90 27.04 10.22
C ASN A 34 25.56 26.37 10.60
N THR A 35 24.64 26.29 9.63
CA THR A 35 23.30 25.73 9.83
C THR A 35 23.31 24.27 10.30
N TYR A 36 24.23 23.44 9.78
CA TYR A 36 24.30 22.03 10.17
C TYR A 36 24.69 21.89 11.64
N GLN A 37 25.68 22.67 12.08
CA GLN A 37 26.08 22.74 13.48
C GLN A 37 24.92 23.21 14.36
N ALA A 38 24.17 24.24 13.93
CA ALA A 38 22.98 24.70 14.66
C ALA A 38 21.94 23.58 14.83
N MET A 39 21.66 22.79 13.77
CA MET A 39 20.72 21.67 13.86
C MET A 39 21.23 20.55 14.77
N LYS A 40 22.54 20.24 14.73
CA LYS A 40 23.15 19.28 15.67
C LYS A 40 23.09 19.75 17.11
N MET A 41 23.22 21.06 17.38
CA MET A 41 23.06 21.62 18.72
C MET A 41 21.61 21.50 19.21
N LEU A 42 20.62 21.80 18.36
CA LEU A 42 19.20 21.60 18.71
C LEU A 42 18.90 20.12 19.02
N GLU A 43 19.37 19.20 18.17
CA GLU A 43 19.24 17.76 18.40
C GLU A 43 19.88 17.36 19.73
N SER A 44 21.13 17.78 19.98
CA SER A 44 21.85 17.48 21.22
C SER A 44 21.09 17.95 22.47
N HIS A 45 20.55 19.16 22.46
CA HIS A 45 19.76 19.68 23.58
C HIS A 45 18.47 18.88 23.81
N LEU A 46 17.75 18.53 22.74
CA LEU A 46 16.51 17.75 22.85
C LEU A 46 16.75 16.31 23.25
N THR A 47 17.93 15.75 22.95
CA THR A 47 18.32 14.39 23.34
C THR A 47 18.97 14.29 24.73
N ASP A 48 19.21 15.42 25.40
CA ASP A 48 19.90 15.44 26.69
C ASP A 48 19.03 14.78 27.79
N PRO A 49 19.44 13.62 28.34
CA PRO A 49 18.66 12.91 29.35
C PRO A 49 18.56 13.66 30.69
N ALA A 50 19.36 14.70 30.93
CA ALA A 50 19.25 15.54 32.12
C ALA A 50 17.99 16.43 32.09
N HIS A 51 17.46 16.72 30.90
CA HIS A 51 16.35 17.64 30.70
C HIS A 51 15.15 17.01 30.00
N PHE A 52 15.37 15.98 29.19
CA PHE A 52 14.35 15.36 28.36
C PHE A 52 14.27 13.86 28.55
N THR A 53 13.05 13.33 28.61
CA THR A 53 12.76 11.91 28.82
C THR A 53 11.70 11.43 27.83
N TYR A 54 11.96 10.27 27.22
CA TYR A 54 10.97 9.59 26.40
C TYR A 54 9.85 9.01 27.28
N SER A 55 8.60 9.35 26.98
CA SER A 55 7.42 8.93 27.73
C SER A 55 6.20 8.93 26.82
N ILE A 56 5.48 7.80 26.77
CA ILE A 56 4.18 7.68 26.09
C ILE A 56 3.01 8.00 27.02
N SER A 57 3.26 8.04 28.34
CA SER A 57 2.32 8.52 29.35
C SER A 57 2.65 9.97 29.69
N ASN A 58 1.99 10.91 29.01
CA ASN A 58 2.19 12.34 29.21
C ASN A 58 0.89 13.01 29.65
N PRO A 59 0.97 14.02 30.53
CA PRO A 59 -0.18 14.89 30.78
C PRO A 59 -0.62 15.55 29.47
N PRO A 60 -1.94 15.76 29.26
CA PRO A 60 -2.44 16.41 28.07
C PRO A 60 -1.88 17.83 27.97
N VAL A 61 -1.60 18.28 26.74
CA VAL A 61 -1.22 19.68 26.48
C VAL A 61 -2.37 20.58 26.91
N PRO A 62 -2.17 21.52 27.85
CA PRO A 62 -3.20 22.48 28.22
C PRO A 62 -3.66 23.30 27.02
N GLY A 63 -4.95 23.66 26.96
CA GLY A 63 -5.52 24.37 25.79
C GLY A 63 -4.97 25.79 25.55
N ASN A 64 -4.20 26.34 26.49
CA ASN A 64 -3.61 27.68 26.44
C ASN A 64 -2.09 27.69 26.16
N ILE A 65 -1.50 26.53 25.84
CA ILE A 65 -0.07 26.41 25.52
C ILE A 65 0.12 25.50 24.30
N ASP A 66 1.07 25.85 23.43
CA ASP A 66 1.40 25.01 22.28
C ASP A 66 2.21 23.76 22.72
N ALA A 67 2.14 22.69 21.93
CA ALA A 67 2.78 21.43 22.26
C ALA A 67 4.32 21.50 22.35
N VAL A 68 4.95 22.44 21.63
CA VAL A 68 6.41 22.64 21.67
C VAL A 68 6.79 23.28 23.00
N SER A 69 6.11 24.36 23.37
CA SER A 69 6.29 25.02 24.67
C SER A 69 5.99 24.07 25.84
N TRP A 70 4.97 23.21 25.70
CA TRP A 70 4.66 22.19 26.71
C TRP A 70 5.79 21.17 26.86
N LEU A 71 6.35 20.68 25.75
CA LEU A 71 7.50 19.78 25.79
C LEU A 71 8.71 20.45 26.47
N LEU A 72 9.03 21.68 26.07
CA LEU A 72 10.18 22.42 26.62
C LEU A 72 10.02 22.71 28.12
N HIS A 73 8.78 22.86 28.59
CA HIS A 73 8.49 23.04 30.01
C HIS A 73 8.56 21.73 30.80
N THR A 74 7.98 20.65 30.27
CA THR A 74 7.83 19.38 31.01
C THR A 74 9.01 18.45 30.85
N GLY A 75 9.80 18.57 29.79
CA GLY A 75 10.88 17.66 29.46
C GLY A 75 10.40 16.24 29.12
N ARG A 76 9.11 16.04 28.83
CA ARG A 76 8.53 14.69 28.69
C ARG A 76 7.65 14.61 27.45
N GLY A 77 7.96 13.65 26.59
CA GLY A 77 7.31 13.50 25.29
C GLY A 77 7.61 12.14 24.67
N PHE A 78 6.91 11.80 23.59
CA PHE A 78 7.30 10.71 22.69
C PHE A 78 7.81 11.30 21.36
N CYS A 79 8.21 10.44 20.41
CA CYS A 79 8.92 10.84 19.19
C CYS A 79 8.26 12.00 18.42
N THR A 80 6.93 12.03 18.32
CA THR A 80 6.22 13.12 17.64
C THR A 80 6.38 14.47 18.34
N TYR A 81 6.43 14.52 19.68
CA TYR A 81 6.68 15.77 20.40
C TYR A 81 8.06 16.33 20.06
N TYR A 82 9.10 15.49 20.15
CA TYR A 82 10.49 15.88 19.88
C TYR A 82 10.69 16.28 18.41
N ALA A 83 10.17 15.48 17.47
CA ALA A 83 10.22 15.79 16.05
C ALA A 83 9.48 17.10 15.71
N THR A 84 8.34 17.35 16.36
CA THR A 84 7.60 18.61 16.21
C THR A 84 8.40 19.79 16.75
N ALA A 85 8.97 19.66 17.95
CA ALA A 85 9.76 20.72 18.58
C ALA A 85 10.97 21.12 17.73
N MET A 86 11.80 20.16 17.34
CA MET A 86 12.96 20.44 16.50
C MET A 86 12.56 21.01 15.13
N THR A 87 11.48 20.50 14.51
CA THR A 87 10.99 21.04 13.24
C THR A 87 10.56 22.49 13.39
N MET A 88 9.79 22.84 14.42
CA MET A 88 9.35 24.22 14.64
C MET A 88 10.53 25.14 14.96
N MET A 89 11.48 24.71 15.79
CA MET A 89 12.70 25.47 16.08
C MET A 89 13.53 25.74 14.82
N ALA A 90 13.75 24.72 13.98
CA ALA A 90 14.47 24.87 12.71
C ALA A 90 13.76 25.89 11.78
N ARG A 91 12.43 25.79 11.65
CA ARG A 91 11.63 26.72 10.83
C ARG A 91 11.70 28.15 11.34
N LEU A 92 11.61 28.35 12.65
CA LEU A 92 11.75 29.66 13.29
C LEU A 92 13.15 30.27 13.07
N LEU A 93 14.19 29.45 12.93
CA LEU A 93 15.53 29.87 12.52
C LEU A 93 15.68 30.09 11.00
N GLY A 94 14.60 30.00 10.23
CA GLY A 94 14.62 30.17 8.77
C GLY A 94 15.15 28.96 8.01
N VAL A 95 15.21 27.79 8.64
CA VAL A 95 15.74 26.56 8.03
C VAL A 95 14.57 25.64 7.61
N PRO A 96 14.43 25.32 6.31
CA PRO A 96 13.34 24.47 5.85
C PRO A 96 13.42 23.06 6.46
N ALA A 97 12.37 22.66 7.19
CA ALA A 97 12.32 21.39 7.91
C ALA A 97 10.96 20.70 7.79
N ARG A 98 10.95 19.37 7.92
CA ARG A 98 9.73 18.55 7.91
C ARG A 98 9.83 17.37 8.86
N ILE A 99 8.68 16.95 9.37
CA ILE A 99 8.53 15.68 10.10
C ILE A 99 8.42 14.54 9.09
N VAL A 100 9.05 13.42 9.40
CA VAL A 100 8.88 12.16 8.67
C VAL A 100 8.37 11.11 9.65
N ASN A 101 7.32 10.39 9.24
CA ASN A 101 6.75 9.27 10.00
C ASN A 101 7.07 7.97 9.28
N GLY A 102 7.44 6.96 10.04
CA GLY A 102 7.74 5.63 9.51
C GLY A 102 7.93 4.65 10.64
N PHE A 103 8.85 3.72 10.45
CA PHE A 103 9.24 2.74 11.46
C PHE A 103 10.75 2.84 11.68
N ASN A 104 11.19 2.62 12.92
CA ASN A 104 12.61 2.41 13.20
C ASN A 104 13.07 1.03 12.68
N GLN A 105 14.35 0.69 12.87
CA GLN A 105 14.94 -0.51 12.26
C GLN A 105 14.29 -1.84 12.71
N GLY A 106 13.47 -1.83 13.76
CA GLY A 106 12.87 -3.03 14.33
C GLY A 106 13.89 -3.90 15.05
N HIS A 107 13.58 -5.18 15.22
CA HIS A 107 14.49 -6.15 15.84
C HIS A 107 14.88 -7.25 14.84
N PHE A 108 16.14 -7.68 14.89
CA PHE A 108 16.59 -8.78 14.04
C PHE A 108 16.29 -10.13 14.70
N ASP A 109 15.39 -10.91 14.11
CA ASP A 109 15.17 -12.31 14.47
C ASP A 109 16.27 -13.17 13.82
N ALA A 110 17.23 -13.59 14.63
CA ALA A 110 18.36 -14.41 14.18
C ALA A 110 17.95 -15.82 13.71
N HIS A 111 16.87 -16.40 14.25
CA HIS A 111 16.39 -17.73 13.86
C HIS A 111 15.75 -17.69 12.47
N ARG A 112 14.90 -16.69 12.23
CA ARG A 112 14.22 -16.49 10.94
C ARG A 112 15.08 -15.74 9.93
N LYS A 113 16.18 -15.13 10.37
CA LYS A 113 17.09 -14.26 9.59
C LYS A 113 16.32 -13.13 8.89
N VAL A 114 15.42 -12.48 9.63
CA VAL A 114 14.61 -11.36 9.16
C VAL A 114 14.62 -10.23 10.18
N TRP A 115 14.42 -9.01 9.70
CA TRP A 115 14.07 -7.88 10.56
C TRP A 115 12.56 -7.88 10.75
N GLU A 116 12.13 -7.91 12.00
CA GLU A 116 10.73 -7.80 12.40
C GLU A 116 10.46 -6.36 12.83
N VAL A 117 9.46 -5.77 12.18
CA VAL A 117 9.02 -4.39 12.37
C VAL A 117 7.52 -4.42 12.64
N ASP A 118 7.11 -3.95 13.80
CA ASP A 118 5.72 -3.93 14.25
C ASP A 118 5.27 -2.50 14.62
N GLY A 119 4.06 -2.39 15.20
CA GLY A 119 3.48 -1.11 15.60
C GLY A 119 4.28 -0.36 16.67
N ASP A 120 5.01 -1.08 17.53
CA ASP A 120 5.83 -0.48 18.59
C ASP A 120 7.10 0.15 18.01
N ASN A 121 7.44 -0.18 16.76
CA ASN A 121 8.53 0.44 16.02
C ASN A 121 8.13 1.72 15.28
N ALA A 122 6.86 2.14 15.34
CA ALA A 122 6.42 3.40 14.72
C ALA A 122 7.20 4.59 15.29
N HIS A 123 7.80 5.40 14.42
CA HIS A 123 8.71 6.48 14.82
C HIS A 123 8.54 7.74 13.99
N SER A 124 8.80 8.89 14.61
CA SER A 124 8.80 10.21 13.99
C SER A 124 10.18 10.85 14.13
N TRP A 125 10.77 11.31 13.02
CA TRP A 125 12.05 12.03 13.02
C TRP A 125 11.96 13.29 12.17
N VAL A 126 13.05 14.07 12.11
CA VAL A 126 13.10 15.34 11.38
C VAL A 126 13.99 15.21 10.15
N GLN A 127 13.58 15.84 9.06
CA GLN A 127 14.46 16.12 7.93
C GLN A 127 14.61 17.61 7.71
N VAL A 128 15.85 18.06 7.57
CA VAL A 128 16.21 19.46 7.34
C VAL A 128 16.85 19.59 5.96
N TYR A 129 16.45 20.60 5.19
CA TYR A 129 16.97 20.84 3.85
C TYR A 129 18.21 21.74 3.86
N PHE A 130 19.30 21.25 3.28
CA PHE A 130 20.54 21.98 3.09
C PHE A 130 20.78 22.21 1.59
N PRO A 131 20.94 23.47 1.14
CA PRO A 131 21.28 23.76 -0.25
C PRO A 131 22.51 22.97 -0.71
N GLY A 132 22.39 22.28 -1.86
CA GLY A 132 23.45 21.44 -2.41
C GLY A 132 23.57 20.04 -1.83
N GLN A 133 23.05 19.78 -0.62
CA GLN A 133 23.13 18.47 0.05
C GLN A 133 21.77 17.74 0.09
N GLY A 134 20.66 18.48 0.00
CA GLY A 134 19.32 17.90 0.04
C GLY A 134 18.77 17.77 1.46
N TRP A 135 17.89 16.79 1.67
CA TRP A 135 17.28 16.52 2.97
C TRP A 135 18.19 15.63 3.81
N ILE A 136 18.56 16.10 4.99
CA ILE A 136 19.36 15.36 5.97
C ILE A 136 18.49 15.06 7.19
N SER A 137 18.55 13.81 7.68
CA SER A 137 17.76 13.35 8.83
C SER A 137 18.43 13.70 10.15
N PHE A 138 17.62 14.03 11.15
CA PHE A 138 17.97 14.25 12.55
C PHE A 138 16.92 13.55 13.43
N ASP A 139 17.33 13.01 14.56
CA ASP A 139 16.44 12.39 15.53
C ASP A 139 16.58 13.07 16.91
N PRO A 140 15.69 14.01 17.24
CA PRO A 140 15.72 14.72 18.51
C PRO A 140 15.15 13.91 19.69
N THR A 141 14.83 12.62 19.51
CA THR A 141 14.17 11.82 20.54
C THR A 141 15.20 11.25 21.53
N PRO A 142 15.12 11.54 22.85
CA PRO A 142 16.07 11.03 23.84
C PRO A 142 16.21 9.50 23.80
N GLY A 143 17.44 9.03 23.71
CA GLY A 143 17.77 7.60 23.68
C GLY A 143 17.60 6.93 22.31
N PHE A 144 17.06 7.62 21.31
CA PHE A 144 17.01 7.12 19.93
C PHE A 144 18.21 7.64 19.15
N SER A 145 18.66 6.86 18.18
CA SER A 145 19.65 7.29 17.20
C SER A 145 19.37 6.59 15.88
N LEU A 146 19.53 7.31 14.76
CA LEU A 146 19.30 6.79 13.42
C LEU A 146 20.17 5.56 13.10
N ASP A 147 21.32 5.43 13.77
CA ASP A 147 22.32 4.38 13.55
C ASP A 147 22.26 3.25 14.58
N ASN A 148 21.41 3.33 15.61
CA ASN A 148 21.45 2.39 16.74
C ASN A 148 20.23 1.45 16.75
N PRO A 149 20.41 0.11 16.64
CA PRO A 149 19.30 -0.85 16.63
C PRO A 149 18.67 -1.07 18.01
N THR A 150 19.33 -0.64 19.10
CA THR A 150 18.80 -0.74 20.47
C THR A 150 18.09 0.56 20.86
N ASN A 151 16.90 0.79 20.29
CA ASN A 151 16.05 1.89 20.73
C ASN A 151 15.34 1.55 22.06
N PRO A 152 15.16 2.52 22.97
CA PRO A 152 14.53 2.28 24.25
C PRO A 152 13.06 1.86 24.08
N GLN A 153 12.69 0.77 24.75
CA GLN A 153 11.30 0.33 24.84
C GLN A 153 10.51 1.28 25.76
N PRO A 154 9.30 1.73 25.39
CA PRO A 154 8.50 2.63 26.21
C PRO A 154 8.26 2.05 27.61
N THR A 155 8.43 2.87 28.64
CA THR A 155 8.06 2.48 30.01
C THR A 155 6.54 2.56 30.15
N GLN A 156 5.87 1.40 30.05
CA GLN A 156 4.43 1.13 30.28
C GLN A 156 3.48 1.35 29.09
N THR A 157 2.92 0.25 28.59
CA THR A 157 1.85 0.15 27.59
C THR A 157 0.47 0.44 28.21
N PRO A 158 -0.27 1.46 27.76
CA PRO A 158 -1.69 1.60 28.09
C PRO A 158 -2.52 0.51 27.39
N GLY A 159 -3.51 -0.04 28.11
CA GLY A 159 -4.37 -1.13 27.64
C GLY A 159 -5.11 -0.82 26.33
N GLN A 160 -5.23 -1.86 25.50
CA GLN A 160 -5.91 -1.82 24.20
C GLN A 160 -7.37 -1.36 24.35
N THR A 161 -7.76 -0.32 23.61
CA THR A 161 -9.17 0.05 23.42
C THR A 161 -9.76 -0.82 22.30
N PRO A 162 -10.98 -1.38 22.45
CA PRO A 162 -11.50 -2.36 21.50
C PRO A 162 -11.88 -1.74 20.14
N THR A 163 -11.52 -2.46 19.09
CA THR A 163 -11.85 -2.20 17.67
C THR A 163 -13.37 -2.14 17.44
N PRO A 164 -13.91 -1.18 16.66
CA PRO A 164 -15.32 -1.15 16.29
C PRO A 164 -15.70 -2.32 15.36
N ALA A 165 -16.83 -2.96 15.65
CA ALA A 165 -17.34 -4.10 14.90
C ALA A 165 -17.85 -3.72 13.48
N ARG A 166 -17.52 -4.57 12.50
CA ARG A 166 -17.95 -4.47 11.10
C ARG A 166 -19.43 -4.88 10.94
N PRO A 167 -20.27 -4.13 10.21
CA PRO A 167 -21.66 -4.53 9.98
C PRO A 167 -21.79 -5.67 8.96
N LYS A 168 -22.74 -6.57 9.22
CA LYS A 168 -23.08 -7.78 8.44
C LYS A 168 -24.12 -7.46 7.34
N PRO A 169 -24.07 -8.08 6.14
CA PRO A 169 -25.08 -7.85 5.10
C PRO A 169 -26.41 -8.58 5.40
N THR A 170 -27.51 -7.86 5.19
CA THR A 170 -28.91 -8.32 5.28
C THR A 170 -29.31 -9.14 4.04
N ALA A 171 -30.08 -10.22 4.27
CA ALA A 171 -30.70 -11.04 3.22
C ALA A 171 -32.01 -10.41 2.71
N THR A 172 -32.20 -10.39 1.39
CA THR A 172 -33.44 -9.93 0.73
C THR A 172 -34.35 -11.11 0.41
N ALA A 173 -35.65 -10.87 0.62
CA ALA A 173 -36.76 -11.80 0.67
C ALA A 173 -37.18 -12.44 -0.67
N THR A 174 -37.81 -13.61 -0.55
CA THR A 174 -38.49 -14.37 -1.61
C THR A 174 -40.00 -14.34 -1.37
N HIS A 175 -40.78 -14.04 -2.42
CA HIS A 175 -42.17 -14.48 -2.77
C HIS A 175 -43.00 -13.36 -3.45
N PRO A 176 -43.87 -13.69 -4.44
CA PRO A 176 -45.26 -14.07 -4.11
C PRO A 176 -45.86 -15.30 -4.87
N THR A 177 -46.63 -16.06 -4.10
CA THR A 177 -47.99 -16.64 -4.27
C THR A 177 -48.60 -17.06 -5.63
N SER A 178 -48.89 -18.37 -5.70
CA SER A 178 -50.13 -19.13 -6.00
C SER A 178 -51.32 -18.58 -6.80
N GLY A 179 -51.86 -19.46 -7.67
CA GLY A 179 -53.27 -19.51 -8.10
C GLY A 179 -53.57 -20.82 -8.87
N THR A 180 -54.65 -21.52 -8.51
CA THR A 180 -54.98 -22.90 -8.93
C THR A 180 -56.39 -22.99 -9.57
N HIS A 181 -56.53 -23.82 -10.63
CA HIS A 181 -57.69 -24.62 -11.10
C HIS A 181 -58.91 -23.94 -11.79
N PRO A 182 -59.82 -24.63 -12.57
CA PRO A 182 -59.85 -25.95 -13.28
C PRO A 182 -60.21 -25.93 -14.82
N THR A 183 -60.04 -27.10 -15.47
CA THR A 183 -60.55 -27.61 -16.79
C THR A 183 -62.08 -27.88 -16.82
N PRO A 184 -62.77 -28.40 -17.89
CA PRO A 184 -62.44 -28.65 -19.33
C PRO A 184 -63.56 -28.29 -20.36
N THR A 185 -63.29 -28.38 -21.68
CA THR A 185 -64.30 -28.80 -22.68
C THR A 185 -63.70 -29.34 -23.99
N SER A 186 -64.32 -30.39 -24.51
CA SER A 186 -63.97 -31.21 -25.68
C SER A 186 -64.13 -30.51 -27.03
N GLY A 187 -63.33 -30.93 -28.02
CA GLY A 187 -63.50 -30.59 -29.44
C GLY A 187 -62.79 -31.60 -30.34
N VAL A 188 -63.58 -32.27 -31.18
CA VAL A 188 -63.23 -33.41 -32.05
C VAL A 188 -62.58 -32.96 -33.37
N GLY A 189 -61.68 -33.80 -33.91
CA GLY A 189 -61.60 -34.10 -35.35
C GLY A 189 -60.43 -33.49 -36.13
N GLY A 190 -59.56 -34.37 -36.69
CA GLY A 190 -58.58 -33.97 -37.71
C GLY A 190 -57.50 -35.00 -37.95
N THR A 191 -57.83 -36.09 -38.63
CA THR A 191 -56.89 -37.09 -39.18
C THR A 191 -56.07 -36.48 -40.31
N GLY A 192 -54.74 -36.57 -40.23
CA GLY A 192 -53.80 -36.13 -41.28
C GLY A 192 -52.53 -36.97 -41.31
N SER A 193 -52.58 -38.02 -42.13
CA SER A 193 -51.49 -38.75 -42.81
C SER A 193 -50.04 -38.66 -42.27
N ASN A 194 -49.54 -39.81 -41.82
CA ASN A 194 -48.10 -40.08 -41.65
C ASN A 194 -47.44 -40.33 -43.02
N THR A 195 -46.62 -39.40 -43.49
CA THR A 195 -45.66 -39.65 -44.58
C THR A 195 -44.25 -39.23 -44.15
N SER A 196 -43.40 -40.24 -43.96
CA SER A 196 -41.92 -40.22 -44.04
C SER A 196 -41.17 -39.02 -43.43
N VAL A 197 -40.94 -39.04 -42.10
CA VAL A 197 -39.98 -38.15 -41.43
C VAL A 197 -38.93 -38.96 -40.66
N LEU A 198 -38.08 -39.66 -41.40
CA LEU A 198 -36.89 -40.34 -40.82
C LEU A 198 -35.56 -39.89 -41.43
N GLY A 199 -35.58 -38.96 -42.41
CA GLY A 199 -34.36 -38.34 -42.96
C GLY A 199 -34.15 -36.86 -42.61
N ASP A 200 -35.22 -36.14 -42.23
CA ASP A 200 -35.19 -34.67 -42.08
C ASP A 200 -34.98 -34.22 -40.63
N THR A 201 -35.49 -35.00 -39.66
CA THR A 201 -35.26 -34.79 -38.22
C THR A 201 -33.79 -34.96 -37.82
N GLN A 202 -33.07 -35.88 -38.46
CA GLN A 202 -31.65 -36.08 -38.19
C GLN A 202 -30.78 -34.92 -38.70
N ARG A 203 -31.06 -34.38 -39.90
CA ARG A 203 -30.40 -33.17 -40.41
C ARG A 203 -30.71 -31.96 -39.53
N GLN A 204 -31.96 -31.77 -39.14
CA GLN A 204 -32.36 -30.67 -38.24
C GLN A 204 -31.67 -30.76 -36.87
N MET A 205 -31.55 -31.96 -36.28
CA MET A 205 -30.82 -32.16 -35.03
C MET A 205 -29.32 -31.85 -35.15
N VAL A 206 -28.69 -32.18 -36.28
CA VAL A 206 -27.28 -31.82 -36.54
C VAL A 206 -27.09 -30.30 -36.67
N PHE A 207 -27.97 -29.60 -37.41
CA PHE A 207 -27.89 -28.14 -37.53
C PHE A 207 -28.17 -27.41 -36.20
N LEU A 208 -29.09 -27.91 -35.39
CA LEU A 208 -29.33 -27.42 -34.03
C LEU A 208 -28.10 -27.62 -33.13
N GLY A 209 -27.46 -28.79 -33.18
CA GLY A 209 -26.23 -29.07 -32.44
C GLY A 209 -25.07 -28.15 -32.82
N ILE A 210 -24.84 -27.96 -34.12
CA ILE A 210 -23.82 -27.03 -34.63
C ILE A 210 -24.13 -25.58 -34.21
N SER A 211 -25.39 -25.15 -34.32
CA SER A 211 -25.81 -23.80 -33.91
C SER A 211 -25.62 -23.56 -32.41
N LEU A 212 -25.87 -24.57 -31.57
CA LEU A 212 -25.63 -24.49 -30.13
C LEU A 212 -24.13 -24.39 -29.83
N ILE A 213 -23.29 -25.16 -30.51
CA ILE A 213 -21.83 -25.09 -30.36
C ILE A 213 -21.32 -23.70 -30.77
N ILE A 214 -21.78 -23.16 -31.90
CA ILE A 214 -21.42 -21.81 -32.36
C ILE A 214 -21.85 -20.76 -31.33
N LEU A 215 -23.06 -20.88 -30.78
CA LEU A 215 -23.55 -19.98 -29.74
C LEU A 215 -22.68 -20.04 -28.48
N VAL A 216 -22.34 -21.24 -28.00
CA VAL A 216 -21.46 -21.42 -26.84
C VAL A 216 -20.08 -20.84 -27.10
N VAL A 217 -19.49 -21.07 -28.28
CA VAL A 217 -18.21 -20.48 -28.67
C VAL A 217 -18.30 -18.96 -28.73
N ALA A 218 -19.36 -18.39 -29.32
CA ALA A 218 -19.58 -16.95 -29.40
C ALA A 218 -19.73 -16.33 -28.01
N LEU A 219 -20.47 -16.97 -27.11
CA LEU A 219 -20.62 -16.54 -25.71
C LEU A 219 -19.29 -16.61 -24.95
N LEU A 220 -18.48 -17.65 -25.16
CA LEU A 220 -17.13 -17.75 -24.59
C LEU A 220 -16.20 -16.65 -25.11
N VAL A 221 -16.22 -16.37 -26.41
CA VAL A 221 -15.45 -15.26 -27.02
C VAL A 221 -15.89 -13.92 -26.44
N LEU A 222 -17.19 -13.69 -26.32
CA LEU A 222 -17.76 -12.48 -25.73
C LEU A 222 -17.38 -12.34 -24.25
N ALA A 223 -17.47 -13.42 -23.47
CA ALA A 223 -17.08 -13.44 -22.07
C ALA A 223 -15.58 -13.13 -21.89
N VAL A 224 -14.72 -13.70 -22.74
CA VAL A 224 -13.29 -13.39 -22.76
C VAL A 224 -13.05 -11.94 -23.16
N ALA A 225 -13.77 -11.40 -24.13
CA ALA A 225 -13.65 -10.00 -24.56
C ALA A 225 -14.07 -9.03 -23.45
N ILE A 226 -15.21 -9.27 -22.78
CA ILE A 226 -15.69 -8.48 -21.64
C ILE A 226 -14.69 -8.57 -20.48
N TYR A 227 -14.19 -9.76 -20.18
CA TYR A 227 -13.19 -9.96 -19.14
C TYR A 227 -11.92 -9.15 -19.43
N ARG A 228 -11.40 -9.21 -20.66
CA ARG A 228 -10.23 -8.43 -21.08
C ARG A 228 -10.47 -6.93 -20.98
N TYR A 229 -11.62 -6.45 -21.47
CA TYR A 229 -11.98 -5.04 -21.37
C TYR A 229 -12.05 -4.56 -19.91
N LYS A 230 -12.71 -5.33 -19.02
CA LYS A 230 -12.75 -5.02 -17.58
C LYS A 230 -11.35 -5.08 -16.95
N PHE A 231 -10.55 -6.07 -17.31
CA PHE A 231 -9.19 -6.26 -16.80
C PHE A 231 -8.24 -5.13 -17.20
N ASP A 232 -8.36 -4.62 -18.43
CA ASP A 232 -7.58 -3.49 -18.91
C ASP A 232 -8.07 -2.17 -18.30
N LYS A 233 -9.39 -2.00 -18.15
CA LYS A 233 -9.98 -0.80 -17.52
C LYS A 233 -9.68 -0.69 -16.01
N LEU A 234 -9.51 -1.81 -15.31
CA LEU A 234 -9.17 -1.85 -13.88
C LEU A 234 -7.85 -1.13 -13.55
N TYR A 235 -6.93 -1.05 -14.51
CA TYR A 235 -5.61 -0.45 -14.31
C TYR A 235 -5.36 0.75 -15.23
N ALA A 236 -6.39 1.30 -15.87
CA ALA A 236 -6.25 2.39 -16.85
C ALA A 236 -5.71 3.70 -16.23
N ASN A 237 -5.91 3.90 -14.92
CA ASN A 237 -5.39 5.06 -14.19
C ASN A 237 -4.05 4.77 -13.47
N ALA A 238 -3.49 3.57 -13.64
CA ALA A 238 -2.21 3.20 -13.05
C ALA A 238 -1.07 3.41 -14.06
N SER A 239 0.13 3.67 -13.56
CA SER A 239 1.34 3.62 -14.38
C SER A 239 1.53 2.23 -15.01
N LEU A 240 2.36 2.14 -16.05
CA LEU A 240 2.67 0.88 -16.73
C LEU A 240 3.17 -0.19 -15.74
N VAL A 241 4.12 0.16 -14.87
CA VAL A 241 4.73 -0.81 -13.95
C VAL A 241 3.74 -1.26 -12.88
N SER A 242 2.96 -0.32 -12.31
CA SER A 242 1.89 -0.66 -11.38
C SER A 242 0.87 -1.58 -12.02
N ALA A 243 0.41 -1.26 -13.24
CA ALA A 243 -0.51 -2.12 -13.98
C ALA A 243 0.06 -3.52 -14.18
N LEU A 244 1.32 -3.65 -14.62
CA LEU A 244 1.97 -4.94 -14.82
C LEU A 244 2.07 -5.76 -13.53
N TYR A 245 2.49 -5.15 -12.42
CA TYR A 245 2.59 -5.83 -11.12
C TYR A 245 1.23 -6.34 -10.63
N TRP A 246 0.17 -5.54 -10.76
CA TRP A 246 -1.17 -5.97 -10.38
C TRP A 246 -1.72 -7.07 -11.29
N ARG A 247 -1.41 -7.03 -12.59
CA ARG A 247 -1.76 -8.10 -13.52
C ARG A 247 -1.05 -9.42 -13.17
N VAL A 248 0.23 -9.38 -12.77
CA VAL A 248 0.94 -10.55 -12.23
C VAL A 248 0.22 -11.09 -11.01
N SER A 249 -0.06 -10.23 -10.03
CA SER A 249 -0.73 -10.61 -8.78
C SER A 249 -2.10 -11.25 -9.04
N ARG A 250 -2.88 -10.70 -9.99
CA ARG A 250 -4.19 -11.25 -10.34
C ARG A 250 -4.09 -12.61 -11.02
N LEU A 251 -3.17 -12.79 -11.96
CA LEU A 251 -2.94 -14.08 -12.62
C LEU A 251 -2.42 -15.14 -11.65
N ALA A 252 -1.56 -14.75 -10.71
CA ALA A 252 -1.06 -15.61 -9.66
C ALA A 252 -2.18 -16.06 -8.70
N SER A 253 -3.06 -15.15 -8.28
CA SER A 253 -4.27 -15.48 -7.51
C SER A 253 -5.17 -16.48 -8.22
N LEU A 254 -5.43 -16.27 -9.52
CA LEU A 254 -6.20 -17.21 -10.34
C LEU A 254 -5.50 -18.58 -10.46
N SER A 255 -4.17 -18.57 -10.51
CA SER A 255 -3.35 -19.78 -10.54
C SER A 255 -3.22 -20.46 -9.16
N GLY A 256 -3.85 -19.92 -8.11
CA GLY A 256 -3.93 -20.53 -6.78
C GLY A 256 -2.92 -20.02 -5.76
N VAL A 257 -2.23 -18.92 -6.05
CA VAL A 257 -1.25 -18.30 -5.14
C VAL A 257 -1.62 -16.83 -4.89
N PRO A 258 -2.71 -16.55 -4.14
CA PRO A 258 -3.09 -15.18 -3.82
C PRO A 258 -2.08 -14.52 -2.85
N PRO A 259 -1.86 -13.19 -2.94
CA PRO A 259 -1.06 -12.47 -1.95
C PRO A 259 -1.79 -12.43 -0.61
N ARG A 260 -1.02 -12.46 0.50
CA ARG A 260 -1.57 -12.22 1.86
C ARG A 260 -1.60 -10.73 2.15
N GLU A 261 -2.53 -10.28 3.01
CA GLU A 261 -2.72 -8.85 3.33
C GLU A 261 -1.46 -8.19 3.93
N SER A 262 -0.69 -8.93 4.73
CA SER A 262 0.54 -8.44 5.36
C SER A 262 1.81 -8.62 4.51
N GLN A 263 1.68 -9.18 3.29
CA GLN A 263 2.84 -9.57 2.51
C GLN A 263 3.38 -8.42 1.66
N THR A 264 4.67 -8.09 1.83
CA THR A 264 5.31 -7.09 0.97
C THR A 264 5.47 -7.59 -0.47
N PRO A 265 5.62 -6.69 -1.46
CA PRO A 265 5.86 -7.10 -2.84
C PRO A 265 7.04 -8.05 -3.03
N TYR A 266 8.13 -7.84 -2.29
CA TYR A 266 9.31 -8.71 -2.33
C TYR A 266 9.03 -10.09 -1.74
N GLU A 267 8.33 -10.17 -0.62
CA GLU A 267 7.95 -11.45 -0.01
C GLU A 267 6.99 -12.23 -0.91
N TYR A 268 6.05 -11.53 -1.55
CA TYR A 268 5.13 -12.17 -2.50
C TYR A 268 5.88 -12.70 -3.71
N THR A 269 6.81 -11.92 -4.24
CA THR A 269 7.69 -12.31 -5.35
C THR A 269 8.56 -13.51 -5.01
N ARG A 270 9.05 -13.60 -3.76
CA ARG A 270 9.78 -14.78 -3.27
C ARG A 270 8.92 -16.04 -3.33
N VAL A 271 7.66 -15.97 -2.88
CA VAL A 271 6.71 -17.10 -2.97
C VAL A 271 6.42 -17.46 -4.43
N LEU A 272 6.16 -16.47 -5.29
CA LEU A 272 5.93 -16.71 -6.72
C LEU A 272 7.15 -17.33 -7.41
N SER A 273 8.36 -16.88 -7.05
CA SER A 273 9.61 -17.39 -7.61
C SER A 273 9.87 -18.85 -7.25
N GLN A 274 9.51 -19.27 -6.02
CA GLN A 274 9.58 -20.67 -5.60
C GLN A 274 8.60 -21.54 -6.38
N ARG A 275 7.39 -21.03 -6.66
CA ARG A 275 6.37 -21.77 -7.41
C ARG A 275 6.60 -21.78 -8.92
N PHE A 276 7.14 -20.71 -9.48
CA PHE A 276 7.33 -20.50 -10.91
C PHE A 276 8.79 -20.13 -11.23
N PRO A 277 9.75 -21.07 -11.06
CA PRO A 277 11.17 -20.78 -11.18
C PRO A 277 11.57 -20.27 -12.58
N ARG A 278 10.86 -20.67 -13.63
CA ARG A 278 11.11 -20.23 -15.03
C ARG A 278 10.93 -18.73 -15.25
N VAL A 279 10.19 -18.05 -14.39
CA VAL A 279 9.93 -16.60 -14.49
C VAL A 279 10.44 -15.84 -13.26
N LYS A 280 11.32 -16.44 -12.46
CA LYS A 280 11.93 -15.81 -11.29
C LYS A 280 12.53 -14.44 -11.61
N GLU A 281 13.48 -14.37 -12.55
CA GLU A 281 14.15 -13.12 -12.91
C GLU A 281 13.19 -12.03 -13.40
N PRO A 282 12.25 -12.33 -14.34
CA PRO A 282 11.20 -11.39 -14.71
C PRO A 282 10.35 -10.88 -13.53
N LEU A 283 9.97 -11.76 -12.60
CA LEU A 283 9.17 -11.40 -11.44
C LEU A 283 9.92 -10.43 -10.52
N TRP A 284 11.18 -10.72 -10.19
CA TRP A 284 12.02 -9.83 -9.38
C TRP A 284 12.23 -8.48 -10.05
N ARG A 285 12.43 -8.44 -11.38
CA ARG A 285 12.59 -7.18 -12.10
C ARG A 285 11.35 -6.29 -12.04
N ILE A 286 10.16 -6.85 -12.29
CA ILE A 286 8.90 -6.09 -12.20
C ILE A 286 8.69 -5.60 -10.78
N THR A 287 8.89 -6.45 -9.77
CA THR A 287 8.70 -6.09 -8.37
C THR A 287 9.64 -4.99 -7.91
N HIS A 288 10.93 -5.07 -8.28
CA HIS A 288 11.90 -4.05 -7.90
C HIS A 288 11.52 -2.68 -8.46
N VAL A 289 11.12 -2.62 -9.73
CA VAL A 289 10.74 -1.36 -10.36
C VAL A 289 9.40 -0.85 -9.82
N PHE A 290 8.44 -1.75 -9.58
CA PHE A 290 7.17 -1.40 -8.94
C PHE A 290 7.40 -0.76 -7.57
N VAL A 291 8.26 -1.36 -6.74
CA VAL A 291 8.59 -0.82 -5.42
C VAL A 291 9.28 0.54 -5.54
N ARG A 292 10.22 0.68 -6.48
CA ARG A 292 10.96 1.92 -6.68
C ARG A 292 10.08 3.06 -7.21
N GLU A 293 9.13 2.77 -8.09
CA GLU A 293 8.17 3.76 -8.57
C GLU A 293 7.23 4.21 -7.45
N ARG A 294 6.78 3.27 -6.61
CA ARG A 294 5.75 3.53 -5.60
C ARG A 294 6.30 4.19 -4.34
N TRP A 295 7.53 3.82 -3.93
CA TRP A 295 8.13 4.25 -2.66
C TRP A 295 9.53 4.87 -2.80
N GLY A 296 10.11 4.92 -4.00
CA GLY A 296 11.38 5.60 -4.24
C GLY A 296 11.22 7.12 -4.34
N ALA A 297 12.33 7.85 -4.21
CA ALA A 297 12.33 9.30 -4.46
C ALA A 297 11.98 9.58 -5.94
N GLN A 298 11.36 10.73 -6.24
CA GLN A 298 10.87 11.07 -7.60
C GLN A 298 11.89 10.93 -8.74
N TYR A 299 13.19 11.11 -8.47
CA TYR A 299 14.26 10.91 -9.46
C TYR A 299 14.60 9.43 -9.76
N HIS A 300 14.09 8.51 -8.94
CA HIS A 300 14.24 7.07 -9.11
C HIS A 300 13.02 6.43 -9.79
N SER A 301 12.03 7.22 -10.23
CA SER A 301 10.95 6.71 -11.06
C SER A 301 11.51 6.11 -12.35
N PRO A 302 10.97 4.97 -12.81
CA PRO A 302 11.45 4.31 -14.03
C PRO A 302 11.34 5.26 -15.23
N GLY A 303 12.42 5.34 -16.01
CA GLY A 303 12.42 6.05 -17.28
C GLY A 303 11.77 5.23 -18.39
N ALA A 304 11.43 5.87 -19.51
CA ALA A 304 10.73 5.24 -20.64
C ALA A 304 11.47 4.01 -21.24
N ALA A 305 12.80 3.95 -21.16
CA ALA A 305 13.58 2.80 -21.61
C ALA A 305 13.37 1.58 -20.69
N GLU A 306 13.37 1.80 -19.37
CA GLU A 306 13.18 0.75 -18.39
C GLU A 306 11.74 0.25 -18.36
N GLU A 307 10.77 1.14 -18.58
CA GLU A 307 9.36 0.79 -18.77
C GLU A 307 9.17 -0.16 -19.96
N LYS A 308 9.79 0.13 -21.11
CA LYS A 308 9.78 -0.76 -22.29
C LYS A 308 10.41 -2.11 -22.01
N ASP A 309 11.50 -2.15 -21.24
CA ASP A 309 12.15 -3.41 -20.87
C ASP A 309 11.27 -4.28 -19.98
N ILE A 310 10.54 -3.68 -19.03
CA ILE A 310 9.57 -4.38 -18.18
C ILE A 310 8.39 -4.89 -19.00
N GLU A 311 7.89 -4.09 -19.94
CA GLU A 311 6.81 -4.49 -20.84
C GLU A 311 7.17 -5.74 -21.66
N ARG A 312 8.43 -5.83 -22.14
CA ARG A 312 8.94 -7.01 -22.87
C ARG A 312 8.96 -8.29 -22.03
N LEU A 313 8.97 -8.19 -20.70
CA LEU A 313 8.93 -9.36 -19.81
C LEU A 313 7.52 -9.94 -19.67
N TRP A 314 6.49 -9.12 -19.91
CA TRP A 314 5.08 -9.49 -19.69
C TRP A 314 4.62 -10.76 -20.43
N PRO A 315 4.92 -10.97 -21.73
CA PRO A 315 4.46 -12.17 -22.44
C PRO A 315 4.97 -13.48 -21.82
N ARG A 316 6.22 -13.50 -21.33
CA ARG A 316 6.83 -14.68 -20.70
C ARG A 316 6.13 -15.02 -19.38
N ILE A 317 5.85 -14.00 -18.57
CA ILE A 317 5.17 -14.15 -17.28
C ILE A 317 3.73 -14.62 -17.51
N ARG A 318 2.98 -13.90 -18.35
CA ARG A 318 1.59 -14.22 -18.71
C ARG A 318 1.45 -15.65 -19.23
N GLY A 319 2.33 -16.07 -20.15
CA GLY A 319 2.29 -17.43 -20.70
C GLY A 319 2.48 -18.51 -19.64
N THR A 320 3.35 -18.28 -18.66
CA THR A 320 3.61 -19.22 -17.57
C THR A 320 2.40 -19.37 -16.64
N PHE A 321 1.80 -18.26 -16.23
CA PHE A 321 0.61 -18.29 -15.37
C PHE A 321 -0.63 -18.85 -16.09
N LEU A 322 -0.84 -18.51 -17.38
CA LEU A 322 -1.95 -19.07 -18.16
C LEU A 322 -1.84 -20.59 -18.29
N ARG A 323 -0.64 -21.14 -18.52
CA ARG A 323 -0.43 -22.59 -18.52
C ARG A 323 -0.77 -23.20 -17.16
N ALA A 324 -0.29 -22.59 -16.08
CA ALA A 324 -0.59 -23.05 -14.72
C ALA A 324 -2.09 -23.04 -14.40
N LEU A 325 -2.81 -22.02 -14.86
CA LEU A 325 -4.27 -21.91 -14.76
C LEU A 325 -4.96 -23.06 -15.51
N ILE A 326 -4.56 -23.32 -16.75
CA ILE A 326 -5.13 -24.42 -17.57
C ILE A 326 -4.88 -25.79 -16.90
N PHE A 327 -3.67 -26.04 -16.40
CA PHE A 327 -3.35 -27.29 -15.69
C PHE A 327 -4.18 -27.45 -14.41
N ARG A 328 -4.47 -26.36 -13.69
CA ARG A 328 -5.33 -26.40 -12.50
C ARG A 328 -6.78 -26.73 -12.83
N PHE A 329 -7.33 -26.17 -13.91
CA PHE A 329 -8.69 -26.47 -14.35
C PHE A 329 -8.86 -27.95 -14.72
N HIS A 330 -7.91 -28.54 -15.46
CA HIS A 330 -7.97 -29.95 -15.81
C HIS A 330 -7.95 -30.89 -14.59
N ARG A 331 -7.26 -30.50 -13.50
CA ARG A 331 -7.16 -31.31 -12.27
C ARG A 331 -8.43 -31.25 -11.38
N HIS A 332 -9.36 -30.34 -11.66
CA HIS A 332 -10.63 -30.23 -10.93
C HIS A 332 -11.82 -30.81 -11.70
N VAL A 333 -11.64 -31.14 -12.98
CA VAL A 333 -12.72 -31.60 -13.88
C VAL A 333 -12.57 -33.08 -14.26
N GLY A 334 -11.40 -33.70 -14.02
CA GLY A 334 -11.19 -35.14 -14.12
C GLY A 334 -11.17 -35.80 -12.76
#